data_AF-A0A972GI99-F1
#
_entry.id   AF-A0A972GI99-F1
#
_cell.length_a   1.000
_cell.length_b   1.000
_cell.length_c   1.000
_cell.angle_alpha   90.00
_cell.angle_beta   90.00
_cell.angle_gamma   90.00
#
_symmetry.space_group_name_H-M   'P 1'
#
loop_
_entity.id
_entity.type
_entity.pdbx_description
1 polymer ?
#
loop_
_entity_poly.entity_id
_entity_poly.type
_entity_poly.pdbx_seq_one_letter_code
_entity_poly.pdbx_strand_id
1 'polypeptide(L)'
;MITTFFHWIHVQNASILVINKHRSKALVLLPILLCSCGIWDNVVLDNKNYGMSCDQFPSVVEVEQIMREEKDTFDAIKRVSPDFVAVHVDEQTCPGRAGIAITHGSRQQRTAIQEIIGGTTIAGIPYKMNNR
;
A
#
# COMPACT_ATOMS: atom_id res chain seq x y z
N MET A 1 3.61 -57.23 5.55
CA MET A 1 4.68 -56.39 4.95
C MET A 1 4.00 -55.20 4.30
N ILE A 2 4.14 -53.99 4.86
CA ILE A 2 3.54 -52.76 4.32
C ILE A 2 4.66 -51.94 3.70
N THR A 3 4.58 -51.71 2.40
CA THR A 3 5.57 -50.96 1.61
C THR A 3 5.25 -49.47 1.74
N THR A 4 6.08 -48.71 2.47
CA THR A 4 5.97 -47.24 2.53
C THR A 4 6.58 -46.65 1.25
N PHE A 5 5.78 -45.96 0.45
CA PHE A 5 6.27 -45.19 -0.70
C PHE A 5 6.59 -43.76 -0.26
N PHE A 6 7.84 -43.34 -0.47
CA PHE A 6 8.27 -41.96 -0.31
C PHE A 6 8.30 -41.32 -1.70
N HIS A 7 7.51 -40.26 -1.90
CA HIS A 7 7.59 -39.44 -3.11
C HIS A 7 8.10 -38.06 -2.71
N TRP A 8 9.25 -37.67 -3.28
CA TRP A 8 9.81 -36.34 -3.14
C TRP A 8 9.24 -35.45 -4.23
N ILE A 9 8.48 -34.43 -3.86
CA ILE A 9 8.07 -33.38 -4.79
C ILE A 9 9.03 -32.20 -4.57
N HIS A 10 9.88 -31.93 -5.54
CA HIS A 10 10.75 -30.76 -5.54
C HIS A 10 10.02 -29.60 -6.23
N VAL A 11 9.60 -28.62 -5.44
CA VAL A 11 9.23 -27.29 -5.95
C VAL A 11 10.15 -26.29 -5.29
N GLN A 12 10.91 -25.57 -6.12
CA GLN A 12 11.81 -24.45 -5.81
C GLN A 12 12.16 -24.26 -4.31
N ASN A 13 13.24 -24.94 -3.90
CA ASN A 13 13.94 -24.76 -2.63
C ASN A 13 13.17 -25.04 -1.33
N ALA A 14 12.13 -25.88 -1.35
CA ALA A 14 11.56 -26.46 -0.14
C ALA A 14 11.31 -27.97 -0.27
N SER A 15 11.70 -28.71 0.77
CA SER A 15 11.52 -30.14 0.90
C SER A 15 10.31 -30.41 1.80
N ILE A 16 9.16 -30.76 1.22
CA ILE A 16 7.95 -31.07 1.99
C ILE A 16 7.86 -32.59 2.20
N LEU A 17 8.01 -33.03 3.45
CA LEU A 17 7.77 -34.43 3.81
C LEU A 17 6.26 -34.65 4.03
N VAL A 18 5.58 -35.23 3.04
CA VAL A 18 4.18 -35.65 3.19
C VAL A 18 4.15 -37.06 3.77
N ILE A 19 3.98 -37.17 5.09
CA ILE A 19 3.78 -38.47 5.75
C ILE A 19 2.30 -38.85 5.61
N ASN A 20 1.99 -39.74 4.68
CA ASN A 20 0.63 -40.22 4.48
C ASN A 20 0.32 -41.33 5.50
N LYS A 21 -0.06 -40.96 6.72
CA LYS A 21 -0.56 -41.90 7.74
C LYS A 21 -2.07 -41.72 7.91
N HIS A 22 -2.80 -42.73 7.47
CA HIS A 22 -4.25 -42.88 7.60
C HIS A 22 -4.74 -42.48 9.01
N ARG A 23 -5.74 -41.59 9.05
CA ARG A 23 -6.49 -41.10 10.23
C ARG A 23 -5.72 -40.22 11.22
N SER A 24 -5.79 -38.90 11.00
CA SER A 24 -6.25 -37.90 12.00
C SER A 24 -6.19 -36.52 11.36
N LYS A 25 -7.27 -35.74 11.51
CA LYS A 25 -7.36 -34.36 11.04
C LYS A 25 -6.40 -33.49 11.85
N ALA A 26 -5.14 -33.39 11.43
CA ALA A 26 -4.25 -32.34 11.91
C ALA A 26 -4.33 -31.20 10.87
N LEU A 27 -5.25 -30.27 11.11
CA LEU A 27 -5.23 -28.97 10.45
C LEU A 27 -4.01 -28.24 11.02
N VAL A 28 -2.89 -28.30 10.31
CA VAL A 28 -1.71 -27.51 10.64
C VAL A 28 -2.03 -26.06 10.28
N LEU A 29 -2.49 -25.30 11.26
CA LEU A 29 -2.52 -23.84 11.18
C LEU A 29 -1.07 -23.37 11.14
N LEU A 30 -0.55 -23.16 9.93
CA LEU A 30 0.69 -22.42 9.72
C LEU A 30 0.54 -21.04 10.40
N PRO A 31 1.51 -20.59 11.21
CA PRO A 31 1.47 -19.24 11.75
C PRO A 31 1.58 -18.28 10.56
N ILE A 32 0.46 -17.60 10.25
CA ILE A 32 0.38 -16.51 9.27
C ILE A 32 1.13 -15.33 9.88
N LEU A 33 2.45 -15.41 9.85
CA LEU A 33 3.38 -14.42 10.41
C LEU A 33 4.37 -13.98 9.33
N LEU A 34 3.89 -13.83 8.10
CA LEU A 34 4.65 -13.25 7.00
C LEU A 34 3.80 -12.15 6.34
N CYS A 35 4.15 -10.90 6.66
CA CYS A 35 3.83 -9.66 5.95
C CYS A 35 2.36 -9.17 5.93
N SER A 36 1.75 -8.96 7.10
CA SER A 36 0.46 -8.28 7.23
C SER A 36 0.55 -6.74 7.29
N CYS A 37 1.75 -6.14 7.21
CA CYS A 37 1.95 -4.70 7.41
C CYS A 37 1.12 -3.83 6.45
N GLY A 38 1.09 -4.16 5.15
CA GLY A 38 0.29 -3.40 4.18
C GLY A 38 -1.23 -3.58 4.32
N ILE A 39 -1.68 -4.72 4.86
CA ILE A 39 -3.10 -4.98 5.10
C ILE A 39 -3.57 -4.20 6.33
N TRP A 40 -2.77 -4.14 7.39
CA TRP A 40 -3.08 -3.34 8.57
C TRP A 40 -3.15 -1.84 8.24
N ASP A 41 -2.17 -1.32 7.52
CA ASP A 41 -2.17 0.09 7.12
C ASP A 41 -3.39 0.46 6.29
N ASN A 42 -3.78 -0.40 5.34
CA ASN A 42 -4.87 -0.08 4.43
C ASN A 42 -6.27 -0.39 4.99
N VAL A 43 -6.44 -1.50 5.72
CA VAL A 43 -7.75 -1.97 6.19
C VAL A 43 -8.10 -1.45 7.57
N VAL A 44 -7.10 -1.35 8.46
CA VAL A 44 -7.33 -0.92 9.85
C VAL A 44 -7.07 0.58 10.00
N LEU A 45 -5.96 1.07 9.43
CA LEU A 45 -5.62 2.50 9.50
C LEU A 45 -6.22 3.31 8.35
N ASP A 46 -6.75 2.68 7.28
CA ASP A 46 -7.20 3.37 6.06
C ASP A 46 -6.13 4.29 5.42
N ASN A 47 -4.85 3.93 5.57
CA ASN A 47 -3.69 4.59 4.95
C ASN A 47 -3.35 4.01 3.56
N LYS A 48 -2.65 4.81 2.75
CA LYS A 48 -2.02 4.40 1.47
C LYS A 48 -0.57 4.86 1.49
N ASN A 49 0.39 3.93 1.41
CA ASN A 49 1.81 4.25 1.25
C ASN A 49 2.21 4.34 -0.23
N TYR A 50 3.37 4.93 -0.55
CA TYR A 50 3.84 5.09 -1.92
C TYR A 50 4.18 3.76 -2.62
N GLY A 51 4.68 2.76 -1.88
CA GLY A 51 5.02 1.44 -2.42
C GLY A 51 6.17 1.43 -3.44
N MET A 52 7.05 2.44 -3.43
CA MET A 52 8.11 2.62 -4.41
C MET A 52 9.40 3.18 -3.77
N SER A 53 10.55 3.07 -4.46
CA SER A 53 11.83 3.56 -3.91
C SER A 53 12.01 5.06 -4.10
N CYS A 54 12.84 5.69 -3.26
CA CYS A 54 13.08 7.13 -3.34
C CYS A 54 13.67 7.59 -4.68
N ASP A 55 14.40 6.72 -5.38
CA ASP A 55 14.97 7.05 -6.70
C ASP A 55 13.92 7.25 -7.79
N GLN A 56 12.66 6.91 -7.52
CA GLN A 56 11.54 7.09 -8.43
C GLN A 56 10.75 8.38 -8.14
N PHE A 57 11.07 9.10 -7.07
CA PHE A 57 10.38 10.34 -6.73
C PHE A 57 10.93 11.52 -7.55
N PRO A 58 10.06 12.45 -7.98
CA PRO A 58 10.47 13.70 -8.61
C PRO A 58 11.18 14.64 -7.62
N SER A 59 11.76 15.71 -8.16
CA SER A 59 12.34 16.78 -7.33
C SER A 59 11.27 17.59 -6.61
N VAL A 60 11.62 18.26 -5.51
CA VAL A 60 10.70 19.14 -4.78
C VAL A 60 10.13 20.24 -5.70
N VAL A 61 10.98 20.86 -6.50
CA VAL A 61 10.60 21.94 -7.43
C VAL A 61 9.58 21.47 -8.47
N GLU A 62 9.77 20.26 -9.00
CA GLU A 62 8.86 19.65 -9.96
C GLU A 62 7.48 19.37 -9.32
N VAL A 63 7.46 18.84 -8.09
CA VAL A 63 6.20 18.61 -7.36
C VAL A 63 5.46 19.92 -7.13
N GLU A 64 6.16 20.94 -6.63
CA GLU A 64 5.53 22.24 -6.40
C GLU A 64 5.02 22.90 -7.68
N GLN A 65 5.73 22.74 -8.79
CA GLN A 65 5.30 23.25 -10.09
C GLN A 65 3.99 22.58 -10.53
N ILE A 66 3.95 21.24 -10.52
CA ILE A 66 2.74 20.49 -10.87
C ILE A 66 1.60 20.83 -9.90
N MET A 67 1.87 21.02 -8.60
CA MET A 67 0.84 21.47 -7.66
C MET A 67 0.23 22.83 -7.99
N ARG A 68 0.99 23.73 -8.62
CA ARG A 68 0.48 25.01 -9.12
C ARG A 68 -0.29 24.86 -10.42
N GLU A 69 0.19 24.02 -11.34
CA GLU A 69 -0.44 23.77 -12.64
C GLU A 69 -1.77 23.01 -12.48
N GLU A 70 -1.82 22.03 -11.58
CA GLU A 70 -2.98 21.19 -11.27
C GLU A 70 -3.81 21.74 -10.10
N LYS A 71 -3.82 23.07 -9.93
CA LYS A 71 -4.48 23.74 -8.80
C LYS A 71 -5.95 23.30 -8.63
N ASP A 72 -6.68 23.19 -9.72
CA ASP A 72 -8.10 22.81 -9.70
C ASP A 72 -8.32 21.40 -9.14
N THR A 73 -7.43 20.46 -9.47
CA THR A 73 -7.42 19.10 -8.93
C THR A 73 -7.19 19.12 -7.41
N PHE A 74 -6.18 19.87 -6.95
CA PHE A 74 -5.88 19.98 -5.52
C PHE A 74 -6.96 20.72 -4.73
N ASP A 75 -7.59 21.73 -5.32
CA ASP A 75 -8.71 22.44 -4.71
C ASP A 75 -9.98 21.56 -4.69
N ALA A 76 -10.19 20.69 -5.67
CA ALA A 76 -11.25 19.67 -5.62
C ALA A 76 -11.01 18.66 -4.48
N ILE A 77 -9.78 18.17 -4.31
CA ILE A 77 -9.42 17.27 -3.21
C ILE A 77 -9.70 17.92 -1.86
N LYS A 78 -9.22 19.15 -1.63
CA LYS A 78 -9.45 19.88 -0.36
C LYS A 78 -10.93 20.12 -0.07
N ARG A 79 -11.75 20.34 -1.10
CA ARG A 79 -13.20 20.55 -0.96
C ARG A 79 -13.97 19.31 -0.52
N VAL A 80 -13.38 18.11 -0.58
CA VAL A 80 -14.02 16.89 -0.06
C VAL A 80 -14.39 17.05 1.42
N SER A 81 -13.50 17.64 2.21
CA SER A 81 -13.80 18.05 3.58
C SER A 81 -12.75 19.07 4.04
N PRO A 82 -13.03 20.39 3.96
CA PRO A 82 -12.03 21.42 4.23
C PRO A 82 -11.36 21.35 5.61
N ASP A 83 -12.04 20.79 6.60
CA ASP A 83 -11.54 20.69 7.98
C ASP A 83 -10.71 19.43 8.24
N PHE A 84 -10.87 18.39 7.40
CA PHE A 84 -10.25 17.07 7.61
C PHE A 84 -9.33 16.63 6.46
N VAL A 85 -9.41 17.32 5.32
CA VAL A 85 -8.61 17.01 4.12
C VAL A 85 -7.57 18.10 3.89
N ALA A 86 -6.30 17.70 3.98
CA ALA A 86 -5.16 18.54 3.71
C ALA A 86 -4.25 17.90 2.66
N VAL A 87 -3.65 18.72 1.80
CA VAL A 87 -2.68 18.29 0.80
C VAL A 87 -1.39 19.07 1.02
N HIS A 88 -0.26 18.37 1.07
CA HIS A 88 1.06 18.97 1.25
C HIS A 88 2.14 18.19 0.49
N VAL A 89 3.24 18.90 0.18
CA VAL A 89 4.47 18.30 -0.32
C VAL A 89 5.09 17.48 0.81
N ASP A 90 5.46 16.24 0.50
CA ASP A 90 6.09 15.32 1.44
C ASP A 90 7.56 15.13 1.12
N GLU A 91 8.37 15.98 1.74
CA GLU A 91 9.85 15.95 1.65
C GLU A 91 10.47 15.07 2.75
N GLN A 92 9.69 14.66 3.73
CA GLN A 92 10.18 13.91 4.89
C GLN A 92 10.46 12.44 4.56
N THR A 93 9.72 11.87 3.60
CA THR A 93 9.87 10.45 3.25
C THR A 93 11.18 10.17 2.50
N CYS A 94 11.59 11.07 1.62
CA CYS A 94 12.77 10.89 0.76
C CYS A 94 13.60 12.18 0.70
N PRO A 95 14.75 12.25 1.37
CA PRO A 95 15.58 13.46 1.37
C PRO A 95 15.95 13.93 -0.04
N GLY A 96 15.68 15.21 -0.34
CA GLY A 96 15.98 15.84 -1.64
C GLY A 96 14.99 15.53 -2.76
N ARG A 97 13.93 14.78 -2.48
CA ARG A 97 12.84 14.44 -3.42
C ARG A 97 11.50 14.59 -2.73
N ALA A 98 10.42 14.61 -3.50
CA ALA A 98 9.09 14.83 -2.93
C ALA A 98 8.01 13.99 -3.59
N GLY A 99 7.01 13.63 -2.79
CA GLY A 99 5.72 13.16 -3.26
C GLY A 99 4.61 14.05 -2.70
N ILE A 100 3.36 13.62 -2.91
CA ILE A 100 2.20 14.30 -2.34
C ILE A 100 1.67 13.50 -1.15
N ALA A 101 1.47 14.15 -0.02
CA ALA A 101 0.76 13.58 1.11
C ALA A 101 -0.63 14.20 1.25
N ILE A 102 -1.63 13.32 1.36
CA ILE A 102 -3.03 13.71 1.58
C ILE A 102 -3.46 13.18 2.94
N THR A 103 -3.94 14.07 3.79
CA THR A 103 -4.60 13.70 5.05
C THR A 103 -6.11 13.62 4.82
N HIS A 104 -6.77 12.67 5.45
CA HIS A 104 -8.23 12.53 5.48
C HIS A 104 -8.67 11.98 6.84
N GLY A 105 -9.93 12.15 7.21
CA GLY A 105 -10.47 11.70 8.50
C GLY A 105 -11.45 10.52 8.41
N SER A 106 -11.75 10.00 7.21
CA SER A 106 -12.62 8.83 7.06
C SER A 106 -12.45 8.09 5.74
N ARG A 107 -12.81 6.81 5.74
CA ARG A 107 -12.83 5.96 4.53
C ARG A 107 -13.68 6.54 3.41
N GLN A 108 -14.79 7.20 3.72
CA GLN A 108 -15.65 7.83 2.71
C GLN A 108 -14.92 8.99 2.02
N GLN A 109 -14.21 9.83 2.78
CA GLN A 109 -13.39 10.91 2.23
C GLN A 109 -12.27 10.35 1.37
N ARG A 110 -11.60 9.28 1.84
CA ARG A 110 -10.58 8.59 1.06
C ARG A 110 -11.10 8.13 -0.31
N THR A 111 -12.26 7.46 -0.34
CA THR A 111 -12.87 7.02 -1.60
C THR A 111 -13.18 8.19 -2.53
N ALA A 112 -13.80 9.26 -2.01
CA ALA A 112 -14.12 10.46 -2.79
C ALA A 112 -12.86 11.13 -3.38
N ILE A 113 -11.76 11.20 -2.62
CA ILE A 113 -10.48 11.72 -3.09
C ILE A 113 -9.92 10.82 -4.21
N GLN A 114 -9.99 9.50 -4.06
CA GLN A 114 -9.52 8.56 -5.08
C GLN A 114 -10.34 8.64 -6.37
N GLU A 115 -11.64 8.90 -6.29
CA GLU A 115 -12.50 9.16 -7.44
C GLU A 115 -12.11 10.45 -8.18
N ILE A 116 -11.75 11.52 -7.44
CA ILE A 116 -11.25 12.77 -8.04
C ILE A 116 -9.91 12.55 -8.76
N ILE A 117 -9.01 11.78 -8.15
CA ILE A 117 -7.68 11.51 -8.72
C ILE A 117 -7.78 10.58 -9.94
N GLY A 118 -8.67 9.59 -9.90
CA GLY A 118 -8.90 8.68 -11.02
C GLY A 118 -7.74 7.73 -11.35
N GLY A 119 -6.73 7.62 -10.47
CA GLY A 119 -5.52 6.85 -10.74
C GLY A 119 -4.60 6.64 -9.54
N THR A 120 -3.40 6.12 -9.79
CA THR A 120 -2.38 5.85 -8.76
C THR A 120 -1.42 7.02 -8.54
N THR A 121 -1.46 8.03 -9.42
CA THR A 121 -0.64 9.25 -9.41
C THR A 121 -1.52 10.47 -9.70
N ILE A 122 -1.03 11.67 -9.35
CA ILE A 122 -1.65 12.96 -9.68
C ILE A 122 -0.71 13.65 -10.66
N ALA A 123 -1.10 13.75 -11.94
CA ALA A 123 -0.25 14.27 -13.01
C ALA A 123 1.18 13.63 -13.03
N GLY A 124 1.25 12.31 -12.81
CA GLY A 124 2.50 11.56 -12.77
C GLY A 124 3.22 11.56 -11.41
N ILE A 125 2.80 12.38 -10.45
CA ILE A 125 3.42 12.41 -9.11
C ILE A 125 2.83 11.32 -8.22
N PRO A 126 3.68 10.53 -7.52
CA PRO A 126 3.19 9.57 -6.55
C PRO A 126 2.58 10.26 -5.33
N TYR A 127 1.50 9.70 -4.80
CA TYR A 127 0.85 10.22 -3.59
C TYR A 127 0.64 9.14 -2.53
N LYS A 128 0.70 9.55 -1.26
CA LYS A 128 0.31 8.75 -0.09
C LYS A 128 -0.93 9.36 0.58
N MET A 129 -1.64 8.55 1.35
CA MET A 129 -2.79 8.99 2.15
C MET A 129 -2.64 8.57 3.60
N ASN A 130 -2.87 9.49 4.52
CA ASN A 130 -2.82 9.26 5.95
C ASN A 130 -4.19 9.58 6.57
N ASN A 131 -4.78 8.61 7.25
CA ASN A 131 -5.94 8.81 8.09
C ASN A 131 -5.50 9.47 9.40
N ARG A 132 -6.05 10.65 9.72
CA ARG A 132 -5.76 11.39 10.95
C ARG A 132 -7.00 12.06 11.52
#